data_AF-A0A0R2JX85-F1
#
_entry.id   AF-A0A0R2JX85-F1
#
_cell.length_a   1.000
_cell.length_b   1.000
_cell.length_c   1.000
_cell.angle_alpha   90.00
_cell.angle_beta   90.00
_cell.angle_gamma   90.00
#
_symmetry.space_group_name_H-M   'P 1'
#
loop_
_entity.id
_entity.type
_entity.pdbx_description
1 polymer ?
#
loop_
_entity_poly.entity_id
_entity_poly.type
_entity_poly.pdbx_seq_one_letter_code
_entity_poly.pdbx_strand_id
1 'polypeptide(L)'
;MDFVDLMKKENLYTHLKCKNLKKGYVDFKELDKFNRPRGATAYLTKDNLLYKKRRTSKYKPSGWQNGHINYKQKFYNRGHIIAFHFLNNINDNGNYENGKTGTWDNRKNIFTQTSNSNLNVMKHIEDGITKELENNNKIIYSVNLYYQCKNDLVAKGIFIQVMYNDIPMVEKDCFIYNNQPGFTIDYKTGIFYKNNNY
;
A
#
# COMPACT_ATOMS: atom_id res chain seq x y z
N MET A 1 -6.65 -23.17 -8.67
CA MET A 1 -6.68 -22.35 -7.44
C MET A 1 -6.37 -20.94 -7.86
N ASP A 2 -7.29 -20.00 -7.67
CA ASP A 2 -7.09 -18.62 -8.11
C ASP A 2 -5.93 -17.99 -7.30
N PHE A 3 -5.23 -17.03 -7.88
CA PHE A 3 -4.17 -16.26 -7.24
C PHE A 3 -4.64 -15.66 -5.91
N VAL A 4 -5.90 -15.21 -5.86
CA VAL A 4 -6.55 -14.70 -4.64
C VAL A 4 -6.63 -15.78 -3.54
N ASP A 5 -6.94 -17.03 -3.91
CA ASP A 5 -6.96 -18.15 -2.96
C ASP A 5 -5.55 -18.53 -2.49
N LEU A 6 -4.53 -18.37 -3.34
CA LEU A 6 -3.13 -18.61 -2.99
C LEU A 6 -2.61 -17.58 -1.99
N MET A 7 -2.98 -16.31 -2.16
CA MET A 7 -2.61 -15.24 -1.24
C MET A 7 -3.38 -15.31 0.08
N LYS A 8 -4.65 -15.73 0.08
CA LYS A 8 -5.40 -16.01 1.32
C LYS A 8 -4.80 -17.14 2.17
N LYS A 9 -4.04 -18.06 1.55
CA LYS A 9 -3.33 -19.15 2.26
C LYS A 9 -1.98 -18.73 2.83
N GLU A 10 -1.37 -17.63 2.39
CA GLU A 10 -0.22 -17.04 3.09
C GLU A 10 -0.74 -16.43 4.40
N ASN A 11 -0.70 -17.24 5.44
CA ASN A 11 -1.43 -17.02 6.69
C ASN A 11 -0.68 -16.01 7.57
N LEU A 12 -0.86 -14.72 7.29
CA LEU A 12 -0.34 -13.61 8.11
C LEU A 12 -0.78 -13.64 9.58
N TYR A 13 -1.83 -14.41 9.89
CA TYR A 13 -2.46 -14.48 11.20
C TYR A 13 -1.74 -15.40 12.20
N THR A 14 -0.69 -16.11 11.80
CA THR A 14 -0.20 -17.28 12.56
C THR A 14 0.77 -16.96 13.70
N HIS A 15 1.37 -15.77 13.76
CA HIS A 15 2.47 -15.53 14.71
C HIS A 15 2.45 -14.23 15.51
N LEU A 16 1.47 -13.34 15.32
CA LEU A 16 1.48 -12.02 15.98
C LEU A 16 0.11 -11.62 16.50
N LYS A 17 0.09 -11.12 17.74
CA LYS A 17 -1.12 -10.68 18.47
C LYS A 17 -1.08 -9.16 18.68
N CYS A 18 -1.99 -8.44 18.01
CA CYS A 18 -2.34 -7.04 18.26
C CYS A 18 -2.43 -6.70 19.74
N LYS A 19 -3.02 -7.55 20.61
CA LYS A 19 -3.28 -7.17 22.01
C LYS A 19 -2.02 -6.76 22.79
N ASN A 20 -0.88 -7.35 22.46
CA ASN A 20 0.41 -7.08 23.10
C ASN A 20 1.21 -5.96 22.42
N LEU A 21 0.72 -5.40 21.31
CA LEU A 21 1.37 -4.30 20.61
C LEU A 21 1.38 -3.06 21.52
N LYS A 22 2.57 -2.66 21.99
CA LYS A 22 2.76 -1.45 22.82
C LYS A 22 3.11 -0.23 21.97
N LYS A 23 3.80 -0.44 20.86
CA LYS A 23 4.35 0.57 19.97
C LYS A 23 4.18 0.07 18.54
N GLY A 24 3.97 0.98 17.61
CA GLY A 24 3.87 0.60 16.20
C GLY A 24 5.19 0.10 15.63
N TYR A 25 5.10 -0.65 14.55
CA TYR A 25 6.23 -1.19 13.80
C TYR A 25 5.77 -1.41 12.35
N VAL A 26 6.66 -1.33 11.38
CA VAL A 26 6.36 -1.67 9.99
C VAL A 26 7.44 -2.59 9.46
N ASP A 27 7.04 -3.80 9.07
CA ASP A 27 7.90 -4.73 8.38
C ASP A 27 7.85 -4.46 6.87
N PHE A 28 8.81 -3.69 6.34
CA PHE A 28 8.92 -3.46 4.90
C PHE A 28 9.64 -4.63 4.23
N LYS A 29 9.02 -5.27 3.24
CA LYS A 29 9.71 -6.28 2.43
C LYS A 29 10.85 -5.63 1.62
N GLU A 30 11.97 -6.32 1.53
CA GLU A 30 13.09 -5.87 0.68
C GLU A 30 12.65 -5.70 -0.77
N LEU A 31 13.27 -4.71 -1.44
CA LEU A 31 13.13 -4.54 -2.88
C LEU A 31 13.60 -5.82 -3.59
N ASP A 32 12.95 -6.16 -4.69
CA ASP A 32 13.46 -7.23 -5.53
C ASP A 32 14.54 -6.75 -6.52
N LYS A 33 15.04 -7.67 -7.35
CA LYS A 33 16.10 -7.41 -8.33
C LYS A 33 15.75 -6.36 -9.40
N PHE A 34 14.49 -5.97 -9.54
CA PHE A 34 14.04 -4.91 -10.44
C PHE A 34 13.77 -3.59 -9.69
N ASN A 35 14.23 -3.48 -8.44
CA ASN A 35 13.95 -2.37 -7.53
C ASN A 35 12.46 -2.15 -7.26
N ARG A 36 11.66 -3.23 -7.32
CA ARG A 36 10.23 -3.19 -7.06
C ARG A 36 10.00 -3.45 -5.56
N PRO A 37 9.17 -2.65 -4.87
CA PRO A 37 8.72 -3.03 -3.55
C PRO A 37 7.80 -4.24 -3.63
N ARG A 38 7.76 -5.07 -2.59
CA ARG A 38 6.95 -6.31 -2.58
C ARG A 38 5.75 -6.24 -1.66
N GLY A 39 5.78 -5.34 -0.68
CA GLY A 39 4.73 -5.22 0.32
C GLY A 39 5.30 -4.82 1.68
N ALA A 40 4.40 -4.68 2.65
CA ALA A 40 4.74 -4.40 4.02
C ALA A 40 3.64 -4.87 4.96
N THR A 41 3.99 -5.10 6.22
CA THR A 41 3.03 -5.35 7.29
C THR A 41 3.21 -4.30 8.38
N ALA A 42 2.20 -3.47 8.58
CA ALA A 42 2.17 -2.45 9.60
C ALA A 42 1.41 -2.93 10.83
N TYR A 43 2.03 -2.72 11.99
CA TYR A 43 1.46 -2.92 13.31
C TYR A 43 1.17 -1.54 13.86
N LEU A 44 -0.09 -1.19 13.94
CA LEU A 44 -0.53 0.18 14.18
C LEU A 44 -1.28 0.31 15.50
N THR A 45 -0.94 1.36 16.23
CA THR A 45 -1.70 1.91 17.36
C THR A 45 -2.10 3.34 17.06
N LYS A 46 -2.97 3.94 17.89
CA LYS A 46 -3.39 5.33 17.74
C LYS A 46 -2.23 6.32 17.61
N ASP A 47 -1.10 6.05 18.28
CA ASP A 47 0.10 6.90 18.25
C ASP A 47 0.77 6.97 16.87
N ASN A 48 0.42 6.08 15.95
CA ASN A 48 0.94 6.09 14.58
C ASN A 48 0.22 7.07 13.65
N LEU A 49 -0.91 7.65 14.08
CA LEU A 49 -1.65 8.63 13.30
C LEU A 49 -0.92 9.98 13.23
N LEU A 50 -0.78 10.51 12.02
CA LEU A 50 -0.18 11.80 11.72
C LEU A 50 -1.15 12.69 10.93
N TYR A 51 -1.44 13.88 11.45
CA TYR A 51 -2.32 14.87 10.79
C TYR A 51 -1.57 16.04 10.12
N LYS A 52 -0.24 15.93 9.95
CA LYS A 52 0.60 17.01 9.38
C LYS A 52 0.49 17.12 7.85
N LYS A 53 0.79 18.32 7.33
CA LYS A 53 0.79 18.62 5.89
C LYS A 53 1.79 17.77 5.11
N ARG A 54 1.35 17.34 3.93
CA ARG A 54 2.08 16.48 2.99
C ARG A 54 3.35 17.14 2.45
N ARG A 55 4.39 16.35 2.19
CA ARG A 55 5.60 16.77 1.47
C ARG A 55 5.57 16.21 0.04
N THR A 56 6.34 16.82 -0.85
CA THR A 56 6.44 16.39 -2.25
C THR A 56 7.56 15.36 -2.41
N SER A 57 7.20 14.22 -3.02
CA SER A 57 8.15 13.19 -3.43
C SER A 57 8.76 13.47 -4.79
N LYS A 58 10.04 13.14 -4.96
CA LYS A 58 10.70 13.17 -6.27
C LYS A 58 10.98 11.78 -6.85
N TYR A 59 10.97 10.73 -6.02
CA TYR A 59 11.26 9.36 -6.46
C TYR A 59 10.35 8.89 -7.61
N LYS A 60 10.87 8.11 -8.55
CA LYS A 60 10.07 7.50 -9.63
C LYS A 60 10.19 5.97 -9.49
N PRO A 61 9.15 5.26 -9.02
CA PRO A 61 9.20 3.81 -8.86
C PRO A 61 9.31 3.09 -10.21
N SER A 62 9.50 1.77 -10.17
CA SER A 62 9.55 0.91 -11.35
C SER A 62 8.33 1.12 -12.26
N GLY A 63 8.56 1.18 -13.57
CA GLY A 63 7.48 1.36 -14.55
C GLY A 63 6.79 2.73 -14.50
N TRP A 64 7.39 3.71 -13.81
CA TRP A 64 6.81 5.06 -13.73
C TRP A 64 6.71 5.71 -15.11
N GLN A 65 5.51 6.13 -15.47
CA GLN A 65 5.24 6.97 -16.64
C GLN A 65 4.67 8.31 -16.20
N ASN A 66 5.09 9.38 -16.88
CA ASN A 66 4.42 10.67 -16.73
C ASN A 66 3.23 10.73 -17.68
N GLY A 67 2.10 11.21 -17.19
CA GLY A 67 0.94 11.48 -18.01
C GLY A 67 -0.31 11.67 -17.17
N HIS A 68 -1.40 11.96 -17.84
CA HIS A 68 -2.62 12.42 -17.20
C HIS A 68 -3.86 11.72 -17.77
N ILE A 69 -4.86 11.55 -16.92
CA ILE A 69 -6.19 11.07 -17.30
C ILE A 69 -6.94 12.20 -18.04
N ASN A 70 -6.78 13.42 -17.52
CA ASN A 70 -7.32 14.68 -18.04
C ASN A 70 -6.40 15.82 -17.61
N TYR A 71 -6.73 17.06 -17.97
CA TYR A 71 -5.91 18.24 -17.65
C TYR A 71 -5.63 18.48 -16.15
N LYS A 72 -6.37 17.89 -15.21
CA LYS A 72 -6.19 18.07 -13.75
C LYS A 72 -5.52 16.89 -13.05
N GLN A 73 -5.71 15.66 -13.55
CA GLN A 73 -5.39 14.45 -12.80
C GLN A 73 -4.32 13.60 -13.47
N LYS A 74 -3.23 13.34 -12.75
CA LYS A 74 -2.17 12.43 -13.17
C LYS A 74 -2.70 11.00 -13.30
N PHE A 75 -2.14 10.24 -14.24
CA PHE A 75 -2.47 8.84 -14.40
C PHE A 75 -1.94 7.99 -13.24
N TYR A 76 -0.65 8.14 -12.95
CA TYR A 76 0.00 7.48 -11.82
C TYR A 76 0.25 8.44 -10.66
N ASN A 77 0.08 7.92 -9.46
CA ASN A 77 0.58 8.44 -8.20
C ASN A 77 1.69 7.55 -7.67
N ARG A 78 2.48 8.12 -6.76
CA ARG A 78 3.41 7.36 -5.93
C ARG A 78 2.57 6.75 -4.81
N GLY A 79 2.07 5.55 -5.07
CA GLY A 79 1.24 4.82 -4.13
C GLY A 79 2.08 4.40 -2.94
N HIS A 80 1.66 4.77 -1.73
CA HIS A 80 2.29 4.27 -0.51
C HIS A 80 1.71 2.89 -0.19
N ILE A 81 2.56 1.92 0.12
CA ILE A 81 2.10 0.59 0.59
C ILE A 81 1.44 0.77 1.97
N ILE A 82 2.14 1.45 2.88
CA ILE A 82 1.62 1.95 4.16
C ILE A 82 1.52 3.46 4.08
N ALA A 83 0.30 3.98 4.17
CA ALA A 83 0.01 5.40 4.09
C ALA A 83 0.94 6.23 4.99
N PHE A 84 1.42 7.37 4.48
CA PHE A 84 2.30 8.27 5.25
C PHE A 84 1.69 8.69 6.60
N HIS A 85 0.36 8.83 6.67
CA HIS A 85 -0.31 9.22 7.91
C HIS A 85 -0.33 8.11 8.97
N PHE A 86 0.12 6.90 8.67
CA PHE A 86 0.33 5.80 9.62
C PHE A 86 1.79 5.67 10.08
N LEU A 87 2.69 6.56 9.65
CA LEU A 87 4.13 6.45 9.95
C LEU A 87 4.59 7.36 11.08
N ASN A 88 3.69 7.90 11.90
CA ASN A 88 4.10 8.64 13.09
C ASN A 88 4.85 7.71 14.05
N ASN A 89 5.96 8.21 14.61
CA ASN A 89 6.89 7.46 15.45
C ASN A 89 7.51 6.22 14.79
N ILE A 90 7.48 6.12 13.46
CA ILE A 90 8.13 5.04 12.70
C ILE A 90 9.26 5.67 11.89
N ASN A 91 10.47 5.14 11.96
CA ASN A 91 11.59 5.60 11.12
C ASN A 91 11.60 4.90 9.75
N ASP A 92 12.55 5.26 8.87
CA ASP A 92 12.63 4.71 7.50
C ASP A 92 12.85 3.21 7.43
N ASN A 93 13.39 2.61 8.49
CA ASN A 93 13.60 1.18 8.60
C ASN A 93 12.37 0.46 9.16
N GLY A 94 11.30 1.17 9.47
CA GLY A 94 10.08 0.60 10.02
C GLY A 94 10.06 0.44 11.54
N ASN A 95 11.14 0.83 12.23
CA ASN A 95 11.25 0.72 13.68
C ASN A 95 10.58 1.89 14.39
N TYR A 96 10.03 1.62 15.59
CA TYR A 96 9.54 2.69 16.45
C TYR A 96 10.69 3.61 16.89
N GLU A 97 10.53 4.91 16.68
CA GLU A 97 11.43 5.93 17.17
C GLU A 97 10.62 7.20 17.47
N ASN A 98 10.60 7.60 18.75
CA ASN A 98 9.76 8.70 19.21
C ASN A 98 10.09 10.01 18.47
N GLY A 99 9.08 10.68 17.92
CA GLY A 99 9.23 11.92 17.17
C GLY A 99 9.79 11.77 15.76
N LYS A 100 10.13 10.56 15.30
CA LYS A 100 10.45 10.31 13.90
C LYS A 100 9.21 10.02 13.08
N THR A 101 9.30 10.32 11.79
CA THR A 101 8.28 9.96 10.82
C THR A 101 8.98 9.45 9.58
N GLY A 102 8.55 8.28 9.10
CA GLY A 102 9.10 7.66 7.91
C GLY A 102 9.04 8.65 6.74
N THR A 103 10.05 8.60 5.89
CA THR A 103 10.15 9.53 4.78
C THR A 103 9.07 9.24 3.74
N TRP A 104 8.66 10.31 3.09
CA TRP A 104 7.73 10.23 1.97
C TRP A 104 8.31 9.42 0.80
N ASP A 105 9.64 9.34 0.68
CA ASP A 105 10.40 8.80 -0.46
C ASP A 105 11.02 7.42 -0.18
N ASN A 106 10.60 6.73 0.88
CA ASN A 106 11.05 5.37 1.16
C ASN A 106 10.72 4.43 0.00
N ARG A 107 11.76 3.99 -0.73
CA ARG A 107 11.63 3.15 -1.93
C ARG A 107 10.96 1.81 -1.64
N LYS A 108 11.09 1.28 -0.43
CA LYS A 108 10.41 0.05 0.01
C LYS A 108 8.91 0.25 0.22
N ASN A 109 8.46 1.50 0.33
CA ASN A 109 7.08 1.87 0.62
C ASN A 109 6.37 2.55 -0.57
N ILE A 110 6.97 2.64 -1.75
CA ILE A 110 6.39 3.40 -2.88
C ILE A 110 6.41 2.60 -4.18
N PHE A 111 5.24 2.49 -4.81
CA PHE A 111 5.06 1.85 -6.11
C PHE A 111 4.30 2.72 -7.10
N THR A 112 4.36 2.35 -8.39
CA THR A 112 3.58 2.98 -9.46
C THR A 112 2.12 2.53 -9.32
N GLN A 113 1.24 3.45 -8.90
CA GLN A 113 -0.16 3.15 -8.63
C GLN A 113 -1.08 4.10 -9.40
N THR A 114 -2.14 3.57 -10.02
CA THR A 114 -3.11 4.40 -10.75
C THR A 114 -3.83 5.36 -9.80
N SER A 115 -4.30 6.48 -10.34
CA SER A 115 -5.10 7.43 -9.57
C SER A 115 -6.36 6.82 -8.98
N ASN A 116 -7.07 5.97 -9.73
CA ASN A 116 -8.26 5.30 -9.22
C ASN A 116 -7.94 4.38 -8.02
N SER A 117 -6.96 3.49 -8.16
CA SER A 117 -6.64 2.55 -7.09
C SER A 117 -6.05 3.26 -5.86
N ASN A 118 -5.24 4.31 -6.05
CA ASN A 118 -4.63 5.09 -4.96
C ASN A 118 -5.63 6.01 -4.23
N LEU A 119 -6.33 6.87 -4.98
CA LEU A 119 -7.10 7.98 -4.39
C LEU A 119 -8.53 7.61 -4.03
N ASN A 120 -9.09 6.55 -4.64
CA ASN A 120 -10.47 6.13 -4.40
C ASN A 120 -10.50 4.84 -3.58
N VAL A 121 -9.91 3.75 -4.10
CA VAL A 121 -10.09 2.41 -3.51
C VAL A 121 -9.25 2.22 -2.26
N MET A 122 -7.92 2.36 -2.36
CA MET A 122 -7.01 2.16 -1.22
C MET A 122 -7.24 3.21 -0.14
N LYS A 123 -7.46 4.48 -0.53
CA LYS A 123 -7.81 5.55 0.41
C LYS A 123 -9.06 5.21 1.24
N HIS A 124 -10.12 4.64 0.64
CA HIS A 124 -11.32 4.29 1.39
C HIS A 124 -11.06 3.27 2.49
N ILE A 125 -10.17 2.30 2.23
CA ILE A 125 -9.74 1.30 3.22
C ILE A 125 -8.91 1.95 4.32
N GLU A 126 -7.96 2.81 3.96
CA GLU A 126 -7.11 3.54 4.92
C GLU A 126 -7.94 4.49 5.81
N ASP A 127 -8.98 5.14 5.27
CA ASP A 127 -9.90 5.98 6.03
C ASP A 127 -10.70 5.13 7.05
N GLY A 128 -11.02 3.88 6.72
CA GLY A 128 -11.62 2.91 7.65
C GLY A 128 -10.66 2.52 8.78
N ILE A 129 -9.42 2.16 8.45
CA ILE A 129 -8.38 1.84 9.43
C ILE A 129 -8.10 3.03 10.36
N THR A 130 -8.12 4.25 9.83
CA THR A 130 -7.93 5.48 10.63
C THR A 130 -8.98 5.60 11.73
N LYS A 131 -10.26 5.36 11.43
CA LYS A 131 -11.34 5.40 12.43
C LYS A 131 -11.13 4.38 13.54
N GLU A 132 -10.68 3.18 13.17
CA GLU A 132 -10.44 2.12 14.15
C GLU A 132 -9.25 2.46 15.06
N LEU A 133 -8.18 3.05 14.52
CA LEU A 133 -7.06 3.57 15.31
C LEU A 133 -7.50 4.72 16.24
N GLU A 134 -8.39 5.60 15.78
CA GLU A 134 -8.96 6.69 16.60
C GLU A 134 -9.77 6.15 17.79
N ASN A 135 -10.46 5.02 17.60
CA ASN A 135 -11.16 4.24 18.63
C ASN A 135 -10.23 3.42 19.54
N ASN A 136 -8.91 3.59 19.42
CA ASN A 136 -7.87 2.84 20.14
C ASN A 136 -7.79 1.34 19.80
N ASN A 137 -8.36 0.89 18.69
CA ASN A 137 -8.13 -0.47 18.22
C ASN A 137 -6.70 -0.61 17.70
N LYS A 138 -6.13 -1.80 17.91
CA LYS A 138 -4.80 -2.16 17.44
C LYS A 138 -4.91 -2.96 16.16
N ILE A 139 -4.16 -2.55 15.14
CA ILE A 139 -4.33 -3.04 13.77
C ILE A 139 -3.08 -3.76 13.31
N ILE A 140 -3.25 -4.91 12.67
CA ILE A 140 -2.25 -5.43 11.73
C ILE A 140 -2.81 -5.20 10.33
N TYR A 141 -2.11 -4.37 9.56
CA TYR A 141 -2.44 -4.00 8.20
C TYR A 141 -1.35 -4.50 7.26
N SER A 142 -1.65 -5.53 6.48
CA SER A 142 -0.69 -6.14 5.56
C SER A 142 -1.07 -5.85 4.13
N VAL A 143 -0.08 -5.43 3.35
CA VAL A 143 -0.24 -5.02 1.96
C VAL A 143 0.82 -5.72 1.14
N ASN A 144 0.40 -6.53 0.18
CA ASN A 144 1.28 -7.28 -0.73
C ASN A 144 1.02 -6.84 -2.17
N LEU A 145 2.09 -6.53 -2.90
CA LEU A 145 1.99 -6.14 -4.30
C LEU A 145 2.06 -7.38 -5.19
N TYR A 146 1.07 -7.52 -6.08
CA TYR A 146 1.04 -8.61 -7.04
C TYR A 146 1.60 -8.16 -8.39
N TYR A 147 2.66 -8.83 -8.84
CA TYR A 147 3.20 -8.71 -10.18
C TYR A 147 2.79 -9.95 -10.97
N GLN A 148 2.02 -9.77 -12.04
CA GLN A 148 1.45 -10.88 -12.81
C GLN A 148 2.55 -11.72 -13.47
N CYS A 149 3.53 -11.06 -14.07
CA CYS A 149 4.73 -11.68 -14.62
C CYS A 149 5.97 -11.32 -13.82
N LYS A 150 6.96 -12.22 -13.80
CA LYS A 150 8.22 -12.05 -13.05
C LYS A 150 8.94 -10.74 -13.39
N ASN A 151 8.84 -10.29 -14.62
CA ASN A 151 9.49 -9.08 -15.15
C ASN A 151 8.56 -7.87 -15.29
N ASP A 152 7.36 -7.89 -14.71
CA ASP A 152 6.47 -6.72 -14.74
C ASP A 152 7.00 -5.57 -13.90
N LEU A 153 7.15 -4.38 -14.46
CA LEU A 153 7.63 -3.23 -13.69
C LEU A 153 6.53 -2.59 -12.82
N VAL A 154 5.26 -2.80 -13.16
CA VAL A 154 4.09 -2.27 -12.43
C VAL A 154 3.30 -3.42 -11.82
N ALA A 155 2.91 -3.27 -10.55
CA ALA A 155 2.06 -4.27 -9.89
C ALA A 155 0.68 -4.29 -10.56
N LYS A 156 0.18 -5.49 -10.86
CA LYS A 156 -1.18 -5.73 -11.39
C LYS A 156 -2.27 -5.40 -10.37
N GLY A 157 -1.95 -5.59 -9.10
CA GLY A 157 -2.86 -5.24 -8.01
C GLY A 157 -2.20 -5.30 -6.65
N ILE A 158 -3.01 -5.02 -5.64
CA ILE A 158 -2.64 -4.92 -4.25
C ILE A 158 -3.52 -5.88 -3.47
N PHE A 159 -2.91 -6.78 -2.71
CA PHE A 159 -3.61 -7.66 -1.80
C PHE A 159 -3.50 -7.10 -0.38
N ILE A 160 -4.64 -6.90 0.27
CA ILE A 160 -4.75 -6.32 1.61
C ILE A 160 -5.33 -7.34 2.55
N GLN A 161 -4.74 -7.43 3.74
CA GLN A 161 -5.29 -8.18 4.87
C GLN A 161 -5.30 -7.31 6.13
N VAL A 162 -6.37 -7.43 6.93
CA VAL A 162 -6.57 -6.61 8.12
C VAL A 162 -7.00 -7.46 9.32
N MET A 163 -6.37 -7.18 10.47
CA MET A 163 -6.78 -7.74 11.76
C MET A 163 -7.00 -6.61 12.77
N TYR A 164 -8.13 -6.65 13.49
CA TYR A 164 -8.43 -5.75 14.61
C TYR A 164 -8.34 -6.52 15.93
N ASN A 165 -7.49 -6.09 16.87
CA ASN A 165 -7.44 -6.66 18.23
C ASN A 165 -7.38 -8.20 18.29
N ASP A 166 -6.51 -8.84 17.50
CA ASP A 166 -6.38 -10.31 17.38
C ASP A 166 -7.52 -11.02 16.60
N ILE A 167 -8.46 -10.27 16.03
CA ILE A 167 -9.59 -10.80 15.26
C ILE A 167 -9.35 -10.56 13.77
N PRO A 168 -9.09 -11.62 12.97
CA PRO A 168 -9.02 -11.52 11.52
C PRO A 168 -10.33 -11.00 10.95
N MET A 169 -10.25 -10.06 10.01
CA MET A 169 -11.42 -9.57 9.27
C MET A 169 -11.38 -10.13 7.86
N VAL A 170 -11.60 -11.43 7.74
CA VAL A 170 -11.46 -12.14 6.46
C VAL A 170 -12.40 -11.56 5.40
N GLU A 171 -13.56 -11.03 5.80
CA GLU A 171 -14.49 -10.32 4.91
C GLU A 171 -13.97 -8.96 4.41
N LYS A 172 -12.90 -8.43 5.02
CA LYS A 172 -12.22 -7.20 4.62
C LYS A 172 -10.93 -7.46 3.84
N ASP A 173 -10.45 -8.71 3.80
CA ASP A 173 -9.33 -9.10 2.93
C ASP A 173 -9.75 -8.89 1.48
N CYS A 174 -9.02 -8.02 0.77
CA CYS A 174 -9.42 -7.60 -0.57
C CYS A 174 -8.25 -7.56 -1.54
N PHE A 175 -8.59 -7.71 -2.82
CA PHE A 175 -7.67 -7.49 -3.92
C PHE A 175 -8.09 -6.24 -4.70
N ILE A 176 -7.22 -5.24 -4.70
CA ILE A 176 -7.39 -4.00 -5.46
C ILE A 176 -6.67 -4.14 -6.79
N TYR A 177 -7.40 -4.09 -7.90
CA TYR A 177 -6.77 -3.97 -9.22
C TYR A 177 -6.07 -2.62 -9.34
N ASN A 178 -4.82 -2.61 -9.79
CA ASN A 178 -4.08 -1.39 -10.09
C ASN A 178 -4.47 -0.87 -11.49
N ASN A 179 -5.76 -0.57 -11.66
CA ASN A 179 -6.36 -0.17 -12.93
C ASN A 179 -6.82 1.28 -12.92
N GLN A 180 -7.07 1.84 -14.10
CA GLN A 180 -7.68 3.14 -14.28
C GLN A 180 -8.82 2.98 -15.29
N PRO A 181 -10.09 3.22 -14.90
CA PRO A 181 -11.23 3.12 -15.81
C PRO A 181 -11.01 3.94 -17.09
N GLY A 182 -11.31 3.34 -18.24
CA GLY A 182 -11.10 3.93 -19.57
C GLY A 182 -9.69 3.83 -20.11
N PHE A 183 -8.78 3.10 -19.46
CA PHE A 183 -7.40 2.91 -19.89
C PHE A 183 -6.95 1.46 -19.77
N THR A 184 -6.01 1.08 -20.62
CA THR A 184 -5.28 -0.19 -20.59
C THR A 184 -3.83 0.09 -20.19
N ILE A 185 -3.26 -0.79 -19.38
CA ILE A 185 -1.88 -0.69 -18.88
C ILE A 185 -1.11 -1.93 -19.35
N ASP A 186 0.04 -1.69 -19.98
CA ASP A 186 1.09 -2.70 -20.12
C ASP A 186 1.89 -2.74 -18.80
N TYR A 187 1.61 -3.73 -17.96
CA TYR A 187 2.27 -3.87 -16.64
C TYR A 187 3.77 -4.18 -16.74
N LYS A 188 4.23 -4.66 -17.91
CA LYS A 188 5.65 -4.90 -18.16
C LYS A 188 6.45 -3.62 -18.17
N THR A 189 5.90 -2.56 -18.77
CA THR A 189 6.61 -1.29 -19.00
C THR A 189 6.03 -0.11 -18.22
N GLY A 190 4.77 -0.24 -17.77
CA GLY A 190 3.95 0.82 -17.20
C GLY A 190 3.31 1.75 -18.22
N ILE A 191 3.57 1.56 -19.52
CA ILE A 191 2.92 2.33 -20.58
C ILE A 191 1.41 2.10 -20.51
N PHE A 192 0.65 3.17 -20.71
CA PHE A 192 -0.80 3.13 -20.69
C PHE A 192 -1.38 3.80 -21.93
N TYR A 193 -2.57 3.33 -22.33
CA TYR A 193 -3.31 3.81 -23.48
C TYR A 193 -4.74 4.09 -23.06
N LYS A 194 -5.32 5.17 -23.57
CA LYS A 194 -6.76 5.40 -23.43
C LYS A 194 -7.48 4.37 -24.30
N ASN A 195 -8.50 3.72 -23.74
CA ASN A 195 -9.30 2.77 -24.49
C ASN A 195 -10.13 3.56 -25.52
N ASN A 196 -10.06 3.13 -26.77
CA ASN A 196 -10.97 3.63 -27.80
C ASN A 196 -12.30 2.90 -27.59
N ASN A 197 -13.23 3.54 -26.89
CA ASN A 197 -14.62 3.10 -26.94
C ASN A 197 -15.13 3.53 -28.34
N TYR A 198 -15.53 2.57 -29.17
CA TYR A 198 -16.46 2.85 -30.27
C TYR A 198 -17.85 3.13 -29.69
#